data_AF-A0A9X2J3I9-F1
#
_entry.id   AF-A0A9X2J3I9-F1
#
_cell.length_a   1.000
_cell.length_b   1.000
_cell.length_c   1.000
_cell.angle_alpha   90.00
_cell.angle_beta   90.00
_cell.angle_gamma   90.00
#
_symmetry.space_group_name_H-M   'P 1'
#
loop_
_entity.id
_entity.type
_entity.pdbx_description
1 polymer ?
#
loop_
_entity_poly.entity_id
_entity_poly.type
_entity_poly.pdbx_seq_one_letter_code
_entity_poly.pdbx_strand_id
1 'polypeptide(L)'
;MIHSLRQLRANGTDPAIVHLREKIDAIDTELLSLLERRFALTDMIGQEKQIEGKLALCPDRETALLDRLSERRIGLDSNEIEALWRTIFALSTHRQKAHDLILWAEEPQRVALTELARRRFGPRATIVWAHSAAHAIGLAAEQEAVLLMPLYTDLELPAGLDLVAQLDLDDADVAAAVALAPLAPSPDQQQADWRKRARRQQATYGMADQPRLKANLKALAKADDVVAPRDSATLRRSLADLRQNGGLIIQMGDCAEPIDLDEKAIEARLGAIDLMRERLAATTGQRVVALARLGGQWAKPRSCPVEYVDGEALPVYRGDLVNGIGSNKTARRPDPDRLVAGHQQALRVSQQSAQYPEVHLSHEALHLDYECALTRDTSEGRMATSAHSLWLGARTGNPDEAHAAYLAGIGNAIGIKVGADMEPERLVRLLDMLDPDHEAGRIMLVCRMGARNVMKTLPRIADAVCRSGHPVLWLCDPMHGNTRKSGGLKTRAMSDMLAEIQDCAEILRATSMRLDGLHLETTPEQVDECVETPSGRPGLVGYTSLCDPRLNLDQTRRCIDLMASLAE
;
A
#
# COMPACT_ATOMS: atom_id res chain seq x y z
N MET A 1 -17.35 -26.51 -21.42
CA MET A 1 -16.69 -27.31 -20.36
C MET A 1 -17.27 -26.96 -18.97
N ILE A 2 -18.61 -26.93 -18.81
CA ILE A 2 -19.31 -26.50 -17.56
C ILE A 2 -20.26 -27.62 -17.09
N HIS A 3 -19.80 -28.88 -17.20
CA HIS A 3 -20.51 -30.06 -16.68
C HIS A 3 -19.62 -30.93 -15.77
N SER A 4 -18.30 -30.69 -15.74
CA SER A 4 -17.34 -31.51 -14.98
C SER A 4 -17.18 -31.08 -13.51
N LEU A 5 -17.44 -29.82 -13.15
CA LEU A 5 -17.25 -29.32 -11.78
C LEU A 5 -18.38 -29.66 -10.80
N ARG A 6 -19.55 -30.12 -11.28
CA ARG A 6 -20.62 -30.62 -10.38
C ARG A 6 -20.31 -32.01 -9.80
N GLN A 7 -19.40 -32.78 -10.39
CA GLN A 7 -19.04 -34.12 -9.89
C GLN A 7 -18.10 -34.10 -8.67
N LEU A 8 -17.45 -32.97 -8.35
CA LEU A 8 -16.58 -32.85 -7.17
C LEU A 8 -17.33 -32.46 -5.88
N ARG A 9 -18.65 -32.24 -5.93
CA ARG A 9 -19.51 -32.03 -4.74
C ARG A 9 -20.23 -33.32 -4.29
N ALA A 10 -19.54 -34.46 -4.33
CA ALA A 10 -20.09 -35.78 -3.97
C ALA A 10 -19.38 -36.49 -2.79
N ASN A 11 -18.40 -35.86 -2.11
CA ASN A 11 -17.78 -36.41 -0.89
C ASN A 11 -18.65 -36.16 0.37
N GLY A 12 -19.93 -36.55 0.30
CA GLY A 12 -20.95 -36.21 1.30
C GLY A 12 -22.11 -37.21 1.41
N THR A 13 -21.88 -38.48 1.06
CA THR A 13 -22.92 -39.53 1.15
C THR A 13 -22.45 -40.85 1.75
N ASP A 14 -21.21 -40.94 2.27
CA ASP A 14 -20.79 -42.09 3.07
C ASP A 14 -21.43 -41.97 4.48
N PRO A 15 -22.35 -42.88 4.88
CA PRO A 15 -23.02 -42.80 6.17
C PRO A 15 -22.05 -42.93 7.35
N ALA A 16 -20.91 -43.59 7.19
CA ALA A 16 -19.90 -43.70 8.24
C ALA A 16 -19.22 -42.36 8.50
N ILE A 17 -18.92 -41.58 7.45
CA ILE A 17 -18.32 -40.25 7.59
C ILE A 17 -19.32 -39.27 8.23
N VAL A 18 -20.59 -39.32 7.82
CA VAL A 18 -21.65 -38.50 8.43
C VAL A 18 -21.79 -38.82 9.91
N HIS A 19 -21.89 -40.10 10.26
CA HIS A 19 -22.04 -40.54 11.65
C HIS A 19 -20.81 -40.25 12.54
N LEU A 20 -19.60 -40.21 11.97
CA LEU A 20 -18.40 -39.77 12.68
C LEU A 20 -18.40 -38.26 12.94
N ARG A 21 -18.95 -37.45 12.02
CA ARG A 21 -19.11 -36.00 12.23
C ARG A 21 -20.13 -35.69 13.31
N GLU A 22 -21.29 -36.35 13.31
CA GLU A 22 -22.30 -36.21 14.38
C GLU A 22 -21.72 -36.48 15.79
N LYS A 23 -20.76 -37.41 15.89
CA LYS A 23 -20.03 -37.70 17.13
C LYS A 23 -19.03 -36.61 17.52
N ILE A 24 -18.39 -35.97 16.56
CA ILE A 24 -17.52 -34.80 16.80
C ILE A 24 -18.39 -33.62 17.26
N ASP A 25 -19.50 -33.32 16.57
CA ASP A 25 -20.41 -32.23 16.92
C ASP A 25 -20.96 -32.37 18.36
N ALA A 26 -21.21 -33.61 18.81
CA ALA A 26 -21.61 -33.91 20.18
C ALA A 26 -20.48 -33.67 21.21
N ILE A 27 -19.23 -34.02 20.88
CA ILE A 27 -18.06 -33.73 21.72
C ILE A 27 -17.79 -32.22 21.79
N ASP A 28 -17.90 -31.50 20.67
CA ASP A 28 -17.72 -30.04 20.63
C ASP A 28 -18.76 -29.33 21.50
N THR A 29 -20.00 -29.85 21.52
CA THR A 29 -21.06 -29.37 22.44
C THR A 29 -20.70 -29.61 23.91
N GLU A 30 -20.11 -30.76 24.25
CA GLU A 30 -19.64 -31.03 25.63
C GLU A 30 -18.46 -30.13 26.02
N LEU A 31 -17.49 -29.92 25.11
CA LEU A 31 -16.36 -29.02 25.30
C LEU A 31 -16.82 -27.57 25.57
N LEU A 32 -17.81 -27.07 24.83
CA LEU A 32 -18.41 -25.76 25.09
C LEU A 32 -19.04 -25.69 26.48
N SER A 33 -19.81 -26.68 26.90
CA SER A 33 -20.41 -26.71 28.25
C SER A 33 -19.35 -26.78 29.38
N LEU A 34 -18.24 -27.48 29.16
CA LEU A 34 -17.11 -27.50 30.09
C LEU A 34 -16.42 -26.13 30.18
N LEU A 35 -16.26 -25.43 29.06
CA LEU A 35 -15.74 -24.07 29.03
C LEU A 35 -16.67 -23.07 29.73
N GLU A 36 -17.98 -23.12 29.49
CA GLU A 36 -18.98 -22.31 30.18
C GLU A 36 -18.90 -22.46 31.71
N ARG A 37 -18.87 -23.71 32.20
CA ARG A 37 -18.73 -24.01 33.65
C ARG A 37 -17.40 -23.49 34.20
N ARG A 38 -16.31 -23.59 33.43
CA ARG A 38 -14.99 -23.07 33.82
C ARG A 38 -14.99 -21.53 33.86
N PHE A 39 -15.67 -20.86 32.94
CA PHE A 39 -15.79 -19.40 32.92
C PHE A 39 -16.70 -18.88 34.04
N ALA A 40 -17.78 -19.57 34.39
CA ALA A 40 -18.60 -19.21 35.56
C ALA A 40 -17.77 -19.21 36.87
N LEU A 41 -16.93 -20.22 37.08
CA LEU A 41 -15.98 -20.24 38.21
C LEU A 41 -14.91 -19.14 38.12
N THR A 42 -14.54 -18.73 36.91
CA THR A 42 -13.59 -17.64 36.67
C THR A 42 -14.20 -16.28 37.05
N ASP A 43 -15.48 -16.06 36.74
CA ASP A 43 -16.22 -14.86 37.09
C ASP A 43 -16.35 -14.73 38.62
N MET A 44 -16.63 -15.84 39.33
CA MET A 44 -16.64 -15.89 40.79
C MET A 44 -15.27 -15.53 41.39
N ILE A 45 -14.17 -16.06 40.83
CA ILE A 45 -12.81 -15.69 41.25
C ILE A 45 -12.54 -14.19 41.02
N GLY A 46 -13.05 -13.62 39.92
CA GLY A 46 -12.96 -12.19 39.65
C GLY A 46 -13.65 -11.33 40.72
N GLN A 47 -14.84 -11.73 41.17
CA GLN A 47 -15.59 -11.05 42.22
C GLN A 47 -14.83 -11.05 43.56
N GLU A 48 -14.33 -12.21 44.00
CA GLU A 48 -13.53 -12.32 45.24
C GLU A 48 -12.23 -11.50 45.15
N LYS A 49 -11.53 -11.55 44.01
CA LYS A 49 -10.31 -10.75 43.79
C LYS A 49 -10.55 -9.24 43.84
N GLN A 50 -11.68 -8.76 43.31
CA GLN A 50 -12.07 -7.35 43.39
C GLN A 50 -12.33 -6.90 44.83
N ILE A 51 -12.91 -7.77 45.67
CA ILE A 51 -13.13 -7.51 47.11
C ILE A 51 -11.79 -7.46 47.86
N GLU A 52 -10.85 -8.35 47.54
CA GLU A 52 -9.53 -8.41 48.18
C GLU A 52 -8.47 -7.46 47.57
N GLY A 53 -8.79 -6.71 46.51
CA GLY A 53 -7.84 -5.83 45.81
C GLY A 53 -6.71 -6.57 45.06
N LYS A 54 -6.93 -7.82 44.66
CA LYS A 54 -5.90 -8.68 44.04
C LYS A 54 -5.95 -8.65 42.50
N LEU A 55 -4.77 -8.75 41.87
CA LEU A 55 -4.63 -8.79 40.41
C LEU A 55 -5.31 -10.02 39.77
N ALA A 56 -5.86 -9.85 38.56
CA ALA A 56 -6.48 -10.94 37.80
C ALA A 56 -5.44 -11.98 37.31
N LEU A 57 -4.24 -11.52 36.95
CA LEU A 57 -3.11 -12.36 36.54
C LEU A 57 -2.55 -13.18 37.70
N CYS A 58 -2.14 -14.42 37.41
CA CYS A 58 -1.46 -15.29 38.38
C CYS A 58 -0.51 -16.25 37.62
N PRO A 59 0.66 -15.76 37.17
CA PRO A 59 1.54 -16.49 36.24
C PRO A 59 1.97 -17.87 36.74
N ASP A 60 2.42 -17.98 37.99
CA ASP A 60 2.89 -19.25 38.59
C ASP A 60 1.84 -20.36 38.54
N ARG A 61 0.57 -20.00 38.76
CA ARG A 61 -0.57 -20.93 38.69
C ARG A 61 -0.86 -21.37 37.25
N GLU A 62 -0.58 -20.53 36.27
CA GLU A 62 -0.73 -20.88 34.86
C GLU A 62 0.41 -21.78 34.39
N THR A 63 1.66 -21.51 34.79
CA THR A 63 2.82 -22.39 34.55
C THR A 63 2.58 -23.78 35.15
N ALA A 64 2.30 -23.86 36.47
CA ALA A 64 2.03 -25.13 37.14
C ALA A 64 0.78 -25.87 36.61
N LEU A 65 -0.14 -25.16 35.95
CA LEU A 65 -1.27 -25.76 35.25
C LEU A 65 -0.86 -26.32 33.88
N LEU A 66 -0.03 -25.60 33.12
CA LEU A 66 0.52 -26.04 31.84
C LEU A 66 1.40 -27.29 32.00
N ASP A 67 2.32 -27.30 32.96
CA ASP A 67 3.20 -28.44 33.24
C ASP A 67 2.38 -29.74 33.43
N ARG A 68 1.40 -29.68 34.34
CA ARG A 68 0.48 -30.78 34.66
C ARG A 68 -0.46 -31.17 33.52
N LEU A 69 -0.67 -30.30 32.53
CA LEU A 69 -1.46 -30.60 31.33
C LEU A 69 -0.58 -31.24 30.25
N SER A 70 0.64 -30.76 30.07
CA SER A 70 1.66 -31.30 29.15
C SER A 70 2.10 -32.71 29.50
N GLU A 71 2.00 -33.12 30.76
CA GLU A 71 2.18 -34.53 31.19
C GLU A 71 1.12 -35.49 30.60
N ARG A 72 -0.02 -35.00 30.08
CA ARG A 72 -1.10 -35.85 29.56
C ARG A 72 -0.87 -36.22 28.11
N ARG A 73 -0.67 -37.52 27.86
CA ARG A 73 -0.57 -38.10 26.50
C ARG A 73 -1.91 -38.13 25.79
N ILE A 74 -2.30 -37.02 25.15
CA ILE A 74 -3.55 -36.87 24.38
C ILE A 74 -3.34 -36.77 22.86
N GLY A 75 -2.14 -37.06 22.37
CA GLY A 75 -1.80 -36.99 20.94
C GLY A 75 -1.49 -35.59 20.41
N LEU A 76 -1.40 -34.61 21.32
CA LEU A 76 -0.86 -33.27 21.08
C LEU A 76 0.52 -33.14 21.74
N ASP A 77 1.38 -32.29 21.19
CA ASP A 77 2.65 -31.92 21.84
C ASP A 77 2.47 -30.80 22.88
N SER A 78 3.53 -30.49 23.62
CA SER A 78 3.49 -29.48 24.69
C SER A 78 3.21 -28.05 24.18
N ASN A 79 3.64 -27.72 22.96
CA ASN A 79 3.40 -26.41 22.35
C ASN A 79 1.94 -26.27 21.90
N GLU A 80 1.35 -27.34 21.36
CA GLU A 80 -0.06 -27.40 20.98
C GLU A 80 -0.98 -27.30 22.20
N ILE A 81 -0.63 -28.00 23.29
CA ILE A 81 -1.31 -27.89 24.59
C ILE A 81 -1.18 -26.46 25.13
N GLU A 82 0.01 -25.87 25.09
CA GLU A 82 0.24 -24.50 25.55
C GLU A 82 -0.58 -23.47 24.76
N ALA A 83 -0.58 -23.54 23.43
CA ALA A 83 -1.33 -22.61 22.58
C ALA A 83 -2.85 -22.65 22.87
N LEU A 84 -3.41 -23.85 23.03
CA LEU A 84 -4.80 -24.05 23.40
C LEU A 84 -5.12 -23.45 24.78
N TRP A 85 -4.31 -23.76 25.80
CA TRP A 85 -4.58 -23.33 27.16
C TRP A 85 -4.27 -21.85 27.40
N ARG A 86 -3.27 -21.25 26.76
CA ARG A 86 -3.05 -19.80 26.79
C ARG A 86 -4.23 -19.02 26.20
N THR A 87 -4.86 -19.53 25.14
CA THR A 87 -6.10 -18.94 24.61
C THR A 87 -7.23 -18.96 25.65
N ILE A 88 -7.39 -20.07 26.37
CA ILE A 88 -8.37 -20.19 27.45
C ILE A 88 -8.02 -19.26 28.63
N PHE A 89 -6.73 -19.12 28.99
CA PHE A 89 -6.29 -18.22 30.06
C PHE A 89 -6.52 -16.75 29.71
N ALA A 90 -6.18 -16.33 28.49
CA ALA A 90 -6.46 -14.98 27.98
C ALA A 90 -7.95 -14.60 28.12
N LEU A 91 -8.85 -15.49 27.66
CA LEU A 91 -10.29 -15.33 27.83
C LEU A 91 -10.71 -15.28 29.31
N SER A 92 -10.03 -16.03 30.18
CA SER A 92 -10.29 -16.07 31.63
C SER A 92 -9.90 -14.76 32.32
N THR A 93 -8.75 -14.19 31.95
CA THR A 93 -8.23 -12.96 32.55
C THR A 93 -9.08 -11.77 32.13
N HIS A 94 -9.41 -11.67 30.84
CA HIS A 94 -10.28 -10.62 30.30
C HIS A 94 -11.67 -10.57 30.95
N ARG A 95 -12.21 -11.72 31.41
CA ARG A 95 -13.48 -11.79 32.17
C ARG A 95 -13.38 -11.30 33.62
N GLN A 96 -12.20 -11.36 34.24
CA GLN A 96 -11.99 -10.90 35.63
C GLN A 96 -11.73 -9.39 35.70
N LYS A 97 -10.85 -8.87 34.84
CA LYS A 97 -10.61 -7.44 34.58
C LYS A 97 -10.02 -7.32 33.18
N ALA A 98 -10.56 -6.44 32.35
CA ALA A 98 -9.88 -6.06 31.11
C ALA A 98 -8.63 -5.26 31.48
N HIS A 99 -7.48 -5.64 30.92
CA HIS A 99 -6.21 -4.95 31.13
C HIS A 99 -5.76 -4.39 29.79
N ASP A 100 -5.45 -3.10 29.77
CA ASP A 100 -4.67 -2.51 28.70
C ASP A 100 -3.21 -2.93 28.89
N LEU A 101 -2.56 -3.29 27.78
CA LEU A 101 -1.15 -3.63 27.74
C LEU A 101 -0.38 -2.43 27.20
N ILE A 102 0.45 -1.83 28.04
CA ILE A 102 1.41 -0.84 27.58
C ILE A 102 2.63 -1.61 27.06
N LEU A 103 2.89 -1.55 25.76
CA LEU A 103 4.08 -2.15 25.17
C LEU A 103 5.12 -1.07 24.89
N TRP A 104 6.36 -1.34 25.26
CA TRP A 104 7.51 -0.57 24.76
C TRP A 104 8.68 -1.48 24.44
N ALA A 105 9.29 -1.24 23.29
CA ALA A 105 10.48 -1.91 22.77
C ALA A 105 11.00 -1.10 21.59
N GLU A 106 12.29 -1.23 21.31
CA GLU A 106 12.91 -0.72 20.08
C GLU A 106 12.73 -1.74 18.94
N GLU A 107 12.79 -1.29 17.69
CA GLU A 107 12.80 -2.23 16.56
C GLU A 107 14.13 -3.01 16.52
N PRO A 108 14.13 -4.32 16.20
CA PRO A 108 13.02 -5.14 15.67
C PRO A 108 12.20 -5.88 16.75
N GLN A 109 12.44 -5.62 18.03
CA GLN A 109 11.85 -6.39 19.14
C GLN A 109 10.33 -6.18 19.24
N ARG A 110 9.76 -5.14 18.61
CA ARG A 110 8.32 -4.84 18.64
C ARG A 110 7.46 -5.96 18.07
N VAL A 111 7.90 -6.64 17.01
CA VAL A 111 7.17 -7.80 16.44
C VAL A 111 7.17 -8.96 17.44
N ALA A 112 8.32 -9.34 17.98
CA ALA A 112 8.45 -10.42 18.95
C ALA A 112 7.66 -10.14 20.25
N LEU A 113 7.67 -8.88 20.72
CA LEU A 113 6.91 -8.46 21.89
C LEU A 113 5.40 -8.40 21.62
N THR A 114 4.97 -8.03 20.40
CA THR A 114 3.56 -8.12 19.97
C THR A 114 3.09 -9.57 19.96
N GLU A 115 3.89 -10.48 19.40
CA GLU A 115 3.58 -11.91 19.37
C GLU A 115 3.56 -12.51 20.77
N LEU A 116 4.51 -12.16 21.64
CA LEU A 116 4.50 -12.57 23.04
C LEU A 116 3.25 -12.05 23.76
N ALA A 117 2.88 -10.78 23.58
CA ALA A 117 1.67 -10.18 24.15
C ALA A 117 0.40 -10.90 23.66
N ARG A 118 0.27 -11.13 22.35
CA ARG A 118 -0.87 -11.84 21.75
C ARG A 118 -0.95 -13.30 22.21
N ARG A 119 0.19 -14.00 22.33
CA ARG A 119 0.26 -15.38 22.86
C ARG A 119 -0.08 -15.43 24.36
N ARG A 120 0.33 -14.43 25.15
CA ARG A 120 0.21 -14.44 26.62
C ARG A 120 -1.15 -13.92 27.12
N PHE A 121 -1.70 -12.90 26.47
CA PHE A 121 -2.92 -12.18 26.88
C PHE A 121 -4.06 -12.29 25.85
N GLY A 122 -3.82 -12.93 24.71
CA GLY A 122 -4.80 -13.21 23.67
C GLY A 122 -5.06 -12.05 22.69
N PRO A 123 -5.80 -12.30 21.61
CA PRO A 123 -6.08 -11.32 20.55
C PRO A 123 -7.06 -10.21 20.96
N ARG A 124 -7.62 -10.26 22.17
CA ARG A 124 -8.54 -9.24 22.73
C ARG A 124 -7.87 -8.27 23.70
N ALA A 125 -6.57 -8.40 23.95
CA ALA A 125 -5.85 -7.45 24.76
C ALA A 125 -5.66 -6.13 23.99
N THR A 126 -6.04 -5.00 24.58
CA THR A 126 -5.70 -3.69 24.04
C THR A 126 -4.19 -3.51 24.13
N ILE A 127 -3.52 -3.23 23.02
CA ILE A 127 -2.09 -2.96 22.98
C ILE A 127 -1.89 -1.46 22.70
N VAL A 128 -1.28 -0.76 23.65
CA VAL A 128 -0.91 0.64 23.55
C VAL A 128 0.60 0.72 23.45
N TRP A 129 1.11 1.12 22.27
CA TRP A 129 2.54 1.32 22.07
C TRP A 129 2.99 2.66 22.64
N ALA A 130 3.78 2.63 23.71
CA ALA A 130 4.49 3.82 24.17
C ALA A 130 5.64 4.17 23.21
N HIS A 131 5.99 5.46 23.16
CA HIS A 131 7.09 5.96 22.32
C HIS A 131 8.45 6.00 23.03
N SER A 132 8.50 5.76 24.34
CA SER A 132 9.76 5.69 25.14
C SER A 132 9.52 4.88 26.42
N ALA A 133 10.58 4.32 27.01
CA ALA A 133 10.52 3.63 28.30
C ALA A 133 9.84 4.47 29.40
N ALA A 134 10.24 5.74 29.52
CA ALA A 134 9.67 6.68 30.51
C ALA A 134 8.18 6.94 30.27
N HIS A 135 7.76 7.06 29.01
CA HIS A 135 6.33 7.17 28.67
C HIS A 135 5.56 5.88 28.98
N ALA A 136 6.17 4.71 28.76
CA ALA A 136 5.55 3.42 29.06
C ALA A 136 5.30 3.24 30.57
N ILE A 137 6.30 3.59 31.39
CA ILE A 137 6.22 3.58 32.85
C ILE A 137 5.17 4.59 33.34
N GLY A 138 5.14 5.80 32.78
CA GLY A 138 4.14 6.82 33.09
C GLY A 138 2.71 6.36 32.80
N LEU A 139 2.44 5.89 31.58
CA LEU A 139 1.13 5.36 31.18
C LEU A 139 0.69 4.19 32.07
N ALA A 140 1.60 3.25 32.37
CA ALA A 140 1.27 2.09 33.20
C ALA A 140 0.87 2.50 34.62
N ALA A 141 1.58 3.46 35.22
CA ALA A 141 1.28 4.00 36.54
C ALA A 141 -0.02 4.83 36.58
N GLU A 142 -0.32 5.58 35.50
CA GLU A 142 -1.54 6.38 35.40
C GLU A 142 -2.82 5.56 35.13
N GLN A 143 -2.70 4.40 34.46
CA GLN A 143 -3.83 3.64 33.91
C GLN A 143 -4.10 2.27 34.60
N GLU A 144 -3.36 1.92 35.65
CA GLU A 144 -3.35 0.56 36.24
C GLU A 144 -3.10 -0.56 35.18
N ALA A 145 -2.28 -0.24 34.18
CA ALA A 145 -2.11 -1.05 32.98
C ALA A 145 -0.89 -1.99 33.08
N VAL A 146 -0.89 -3.08 32.33
CA VAL A 146 0.19 -4.08 32.36
C VAL A 146 1.30 -3.66 31.41
N LEU A 147 2.46 -3.33 31.96
CA LEU A 147 3.63 -2.93 31.19
C LEU A 147 4.44 -4.14 30.72
N LEU A 148 4.60 -4.26 29.40
CA LEU A 148 5.46 -5.23 28.74
C LEU A 148 6.61 -4.48 28.07
N MET A 149 7.83 -4.62 28.58
CA MET A 149 8.99 -3.89 28.05
C MET A 149 10.36 -4.49 28.39
N PRO A 150 11.41 -4.00 27.71
CA PRO A 150 12.77 -3.90 28.22
C PRO A 150 12.99 -2.82 29.30
N LEU A 151 13.64 -3.01 30.46
CA LEU A 151 14.18 -4.22 31.11
C LEU A 151 15.72 -4.17 31.29
N TYR A 152 16.38 -3.05 30.96
CA TYR A 152 17.85 -2.91 30.96
C TYR A 152 18.47 -2.88 32.38
N THR A 153 19.72 -3.33 32.51
CA THR A 153 20.38 -3.76 33.78
C THR A 153 20.52 -2.73 34.90
N ASP A 154 20.23 -1.45 34.65
CA ASP A 154 20.56 -0.33 35.55
C ASP A 154 19.37 0.62 35.82
N LEU A 155 18.11 0.17 35.67
CA LEU A 155 16.92 0.99 35.98
C LEU A 155 16.47 0.87 37.44
N GLU A 156 16.42 2.00 38.16
CA GLU A 156 15.63 2.12 39.40
C GLU A 156 14.14 2.38 39.07
N LEU A 157 13.23 1.66 39.71
CA LEU A 157 11.79 1.79 39.53
C LEU A 157 11.17 2.83 40.48
N PRO A 158 10.17 3.63 40.04
CA PRO A 158 9.39 4.49 40.93
C PRO A 158 8.63 3.69 41.98
N ALA A 159 8.47 4.26 43.18
CA ALA A 159 7.64 3.68 44.24
C ALA A 159 6.17 3.59 43.78
N GLY A 160 5.63 2.37 43.74
CA GLY A 160 4.25 2.08 43.31
C GLY A 160 4.12 1.11 42.12
N LEU A 161 5.22 0.72 41.47
CA LEU A 161 5.24 -0.38 40.50
C LEU A 161 5.71 -1.69 41.18
N ASP A 162 4.80 -2.67 41.29
CA ASP A 162 5.12 -4.02 41.76
C ASP A 162 5.59 -4.92 40.60
N LEU A 163 6.64 -5.72 40.83
CA LEU A 163 7.12 -6.72 39.89
C LEU A 163 6.23 -7.97 39.95
N VAL A 164 5.44 -8.23 38.91
CA VAL A 164 4.40 -9.28 38.93
C VAL A 164 4.89 -10.67 38.51
N ALA A 165 5.94 -10.78 37.68
CA ALA A 165 6.60 -12.05 37.33
C ALA A 165 7.93 -11.85 36.58
N GLN A 166 8.80 -12.87 36.67
CA GLN A 166 9.93 -13.12 35.78
C GLN A 166 9.61 -14.36 34.93
N LEU A 167 10.03 -14.41 33.66
CA LEU A 167 9.81 -15.52 32.74
C LEU A 167 11.15 -16.16 32.37
N ASP A 168 11.39 -17.40 32.81
CA ASP A 168 12.52 -18.20 32.35
C ASP A 168 12.23 -18.76 30.95
N LEU A 169 13.20 -18.66 30.04
CA LEU A 169 13.12 -19.07 28.64
C LEU A 169 14.49 -19.63 28.20
N ASP A 170 14.56 -20.93 27.92
CA ASP A 170 15.80 -21.63 27.54
C ASP A 170 16.14 -21.50 26.03
N ASP A 171 17.41 -21.75 25.70
CA ASP A 171 18.07 -21.49 24.41
C ASP A 171 17.41 -22.17 23.17
N ALA A 172 16.55 -21.43 22.46
CA ALA A 172 16.42 -21.46 20.99
C ALA A 172 15.54 -20.32 20.45
N ASP A 173 14.47 -19.96 21.18
CA ASP A 173 13.43 -19.03 20.75
C ASP A 173 13.25 -17.88 21.74
N VAL A 174 13.71 -16.69 21.35
CA VAL A 174 13.40 -15.36 21.94
C VAL A 174 13.52 -15.25 23.47
N ALA A 175 14.72 -14.90 23.94
CA ALA A 175 14.90 -14.43 25.32
C ALA A 175 14.13 -13.11 25.56
N ALA A 176 13.05 -13.17 26.34
CA ALA A 176 12.37 -12.00 26.87
C ALA A 176 13.12 -11.48 28.11
N ALA A 177 13.36 -10.16 28.17
CA ALA A 177 13.93 -9.43 29.31
C ALA A 177 15.48 -9.23 29.41
N VAL A 178 16.14 -9.04 28.24
CA VAL A 178 17.01 -7.86 27.93
C VAL A 178 18.54 -7.84 28.09
N ALA A 179 19.16 -7.33 27.01
CA ALA A 179 20.29 -6.39 27.04
C ALA A 179 20.17 -5.34 25.89
N LEU A 180 21.02 -4.30 25.90
CA LEU A 180 21.05 -3.16 24.97
C LEU A 180 21.56 -3.50 23.54
N ALA A 181 20.96 -2.89 22.50
CA ALA A 181 21.50 -2.79 21.13
C ALA A 181 20.96 -1.51 20.44
N PRO A 182 21.64 -0.91 19.43
CA PRO A 182 21.52 0.54 19.20
C PRO A 182 20.41 1.00 18.24
N LEU A 183 19.49 1.82 18.78
CA LEU A 183 18.77 2.96 18.16
C LEU A 183 18.54 2.92 16.64
N ALA A 184 17.29 2.62 16.26
CA ALA A 184 16.74 2.99 14.95
C ALA A 184 16.56 4.52 14.83
N PRO A 185 16.59 5.09 13.60
CA PRO A 185 16.92 6.50 13.44
C PRO A 185 15.67 7.36 13.09
N SER A 186 15.55 8.57 13.67
CA SER A 186 14.40 9.51 13.68
C SER A 186 13.79 9.93 12.31
N PRO A 187 12.69 10.71 12.23
CA PRO A 187 12.13 11.18 10.94
C PRO A 187 13.07 12.05 10.06
N ASP A 188 14.00 12.78 10.66
CA ASP A 188 15.08 13.47 9.91
C ASP A 188 16.13 12.46 9.41
N GLN A 189 16.32 11.41 10.19
CA GLN A 189 17.17 10.28 9.88
C GLN A 189 16.55 9.34 8.82
N GLN A 190 15.21 9.21 8.73
CA GLN A 190 14.50 8.61 7.59
C GLN A 190 14.69 9.45 6.32
N GLN A 191 14.65 10.79 6.44
CA GLN A 191 15.01 11.69 5.34
C GLN A 191 16.50 11.58 4.94
N ALA A 192 17.36 11.20 5.90
CA ALA A 192 18.77 10.88 5.65
C ALA A 192 18.99 9.44 5.15
N ASP A 193 18.04 8.53 5.30
CA ASP A 193 18.18 7.12 4.94
C ASP A 193 17.85 6.85 3.48
N TRP A 194 16.73 7.38 2.95
CA TRP A 194 16.38 7.15 1.53
C TRP A 194 17.47 7.64 0.57
N ARG A 195 18.20 8.71 0.94
CA ARG A 195 19.33 9.25 0.18
C ARG A 195 20.57 8.35 0.17
N LYS A 196 20.70 7.45 1.14
CA LYS A 196 21.77 6.42 1.21
C LYS A 196 21.41 5.16 0.43
N ARG A 197 20.11 4.87 0.27
CA ARG A 197 19.62 3.73 -0.52
C ARG A 197 19.87 3.92 -2.02
N ALA A 198 19.84 2.84 -2.78
CA ALA A 198 20.03 2.90 -4.23
C ALA A 198 18.92 3.73 -4.90
N ARG A 199 19.32 4.74 -5.68
CA ARG A 199 18.43 5.66 -6.40
C ARG A 199 18.37 5.28 -7.89
N ARG A 200 17.53 4.29 -8.25
CA ARG A 200 17.38 3.88 -9.66
C ARG A 200 16.76 5.01 -10.51
N GLN A 201 17.00 4.94 -11.83
CA GLN A 201 16.36 5.78 -12.86
C GLN A 201 16.55 7.31 -12.74
N GLN A 202 17.36 7.82 -11.80
CA GLN A 202 17.60 9.25 -11.63
C GLN A 202 18.31 9.88 -12.84
N ALA A 203 18.12 11.19 -13.00
CA ALA A 203 18.92 12.00 -13.91
C ALA A 203 20.40 12.01 -13.48
N THR A 204 21.31 12.08 -14.45
CA THR A 204 22.75 12.21 -14.21
C THR A 204 23.22 13.57 -14.71
N TYR A 205 23.37 14.52 -13.80
CA TYR A 205 23.82 15.88 -14.11
C TYR A 205 25.35 15.99 -14.08
N GLY A 206 25.93 16.62 -15.11
CA GLY A 206 27.38 16.81 -15.21
C GLY A 206 27.93 17.71 -14.11
N MET A 207 29.24 17.63 -13.81
CA MET A 207 29.88 18.42 -12.75
C MET A 207 29.68 19.94 -12.91
N ALA A 208 29.64 20.44 -14.15
CA ALA A 208 29.37 21.85 -14.45
C ALA A 208 27.92 22.28 -14.13
N ASP A 209 26.96 21.35 -14.14
CA ASP A 209 25.55 21.62 -13.83
C ASP A 209 25.24 21.51 -12.32
N GLN A 210 26.13 20.91 -11.51
CA GLN A 210 25.91 20.69 -10.07
C GLN A 210 25.64 21.99 -9.26
N PRO A 211 26.33 23.13 -9.49
CA PRO A 211 25.99 24.38 -8.81
C PRO A 211 24.58 24.88 -9.15
N ARG A 212 24.15 24.70 -10.41
CA ARG A 212 22.84 25.13 -10.91
C ARG A 212 21.73 24.23 -10.37
N LEU A 213 21.93 22.91 -10.37
CA LEU A 213 21.06 21.93 -9.69
C LEU A 213 20.86 22.31 -8.21
N LYS A 214 21.94 22.57 -7.46
CA LYS A 214 21.85 22.95 -6.05
C LYS A 214 21.10 24.27 -5.83
N ALA A 215 21.27 25.26 -6.72
CA ALA A 215 20.54 26.52 -6.67
C ALA A 215 19.03 26.31 -6.92
N ASN A 216 18.69 25.54 -7.96
CA ASN A 216 17.31 25.28 -8.37
C ASN A 216 16.54 24.49 -7.30
N LEU A 217 17.15 23.44 -6.73
CA LEU A 217 16.57 22.68 -5.62
C LEU A 217 16.34 23.55 -4.37
N LYS A 218 17.26 24.48 -4.08
CA LYS A 218 17.11 25.44 -2.98
C LYS A 218 16.00 26.47 -3.24
N ALA A 219 15.74 26.82 -4.50
CA ALA A 219 14.62 27.67 -4.88
C ALA A 219 13.28 26.93 -4.73
N LEU A 220 13.17 25.70 -5.26
CA LEU A 220 11.99 24.84 -5.15
C LEU A 220 11.60 24.52 -3.69
N ALA A 221 12.60 24.33 -2.82
CA ALA A 221 12.41 24.17 -1.37
C ALA A 221 11.81 25.41 -0.66
N LYS A 222 11.65 26.53 -1.36
CA LYS A 222 11.01 27.76 -0.88
C LYS A 222 9.89 28.27 -1.80
N ALA A 223 9.60 27.53 -2.86
CA ALA A 223 8.60 27.92 -3.84
C ALA A 223 7.19 27.54 -3.37
N ASP A 224 6.19 28.18 -3.96
CA ASP A 224 4.78 27.91 -3.68
C ASP A 224 4.45 26.43 -3.91
N ASP A 225 3.57 25.90 -3.05
CA ASP A 225 3.08 24.53 -3.16
C ASP A 225 2.21 24.38 -4.42
N VAL A 226 2.38 23.29 -5.18
CA VAL A 226 1.51 23.01 -6.34
C VAL A 226 0.11 22.66 -5.85
N VAL A 227 0.02 21.81 -4.84
CA VAL A 227 -1.24 21.45 -4.17
C VAL A 227 -1.14 21.69 -2.68
N ALA A 228 -2.23 22.09 -2.01
CA ALA A 228 -2.18 22.28 -0.57
C ALA A 228 -2.12 20.92 0.15
N PRO A 229 -1.31 20.78 1.23
CA PRO A 229 -1.22 19.58 2.06
C PRO A 229 -2.59 19.04 2.51
N ARG A 230 -3.49 19.94 2.95
CA ARG A 230 -4.86 19.62 3.39
C ARG A 230 -5.75 19.04 2.28
N ASP A 231 -5.50 19.40 1.02
CA ASP A 231 -6.29 18.94 -0.12
C ASP A 231 -5.87 17.49 -0.46
N SER A 232 -4.58 17.18 -0.30
CA SER A 232 -4.04 15.80 -0.36
C SER A 232 -4.58 14.93 0.78
N ALA A 233 -4.68 15.45 2.01
CA ALA A 233 -5.32 14.76 3.13
C ALA A 233 -6.85 14.56 2.91
N THR A 234 -7.50 15.47 2.17
CA THR A 234 -8.92 15.37 1.80
C THR A 234 -9.16 14.34 0.70
N LEU A 235 -8.24 14.21 -0.27
CA LEU A 235 -8.20 13.08 -1.19
C LEU A 235 -8.06 11.76 -0.41
N ARG A 236 -7.09 11.65 0.51
CA ARG A 236 -6.87 10.43 1.31
C ARG A 236 -8.12 9.99 2.07
N ARG A 237 -8.82 10.93 2.71
CA ARG A 237 -10.12 10.69 3.36
C ARG A 237 -11.23 10.27 2.37
N SER A 238 -11.25 10.85 1.16
CA SER A 238 -12.20 10.44 0.12
C SER A 238 -11.91 9.01 -0.40
N LEU A 239 -10.64 8.63 -0.53
CA LEU A 239 -10.27 7.26 -0.89
C LEU A 239 -10.62 6.26 0.24
N ALA A 240 -10.48 6.66 1.51
CA ALA A 240 -10.92 5.87 2.65
C ALA A 240 -12.44 5.63 2.63
N ASP A 241 -13.22 6.69 2.36
CA ASP A 241 -14.67 6.65 2.17
C ASP A 241 -15.08 5.69 1.03
N LEU A 242 -14.47 5.80 -0.16
CA LEU A 242 -14.72 4.86 -1.26
C LEU A 242 -14.44 3.39 -0.88
N ARG A 243 -13.40 3.15 -0.06
CA ARG A 243 -13.02 1.81 0.38
C ARG A 243 -14.02 1.19 1.37
N GLN A 244 -14.70 2.03 2.16
CA GLN A 244 -15.66 1.62 3.19
C GLN A 244 -17.11 1.60 2.66
N ASN A 245 -17.53 2.67 1.99
CA ASN A 245 -18.92 2.93 1.61
C ASN A 245 -19.20 2.66 0.12
N GLY A 246 -18.15 2.45 -0.68
CA GLY A 246 -18.26 2.18 -2.12
C GLY A 246 -18.14 3.41 -3.02
N GLY A 247 -18.07 3.14 -4.32
CA GLY A 247 -17.69 4.10 -5.34
C GLY A 247 -16.40 3.72 -6.06
N LEU A 248 -16.01 4.55 -7.03
CA LEU A 248 -15.03 4.21 -8.06
C LEU A 248 -13.95 5.28 -8.21
N ILE A 249 -12.87 4.90 -8.87
CA ILE A 249 -11.71 5.74 -9.15
C ILE A 249 -11.40 5.70 -10.64
N ILE A 250 -11.09 6.86 -11.24
CA ILE A 250 -10.42 6.90 -12.54
C ILE A 250 -9.11 7.66 -12.43
N GLN A 251 -8.01 7.08 -12.89
CA GLN A 251 -6.73 7.76 -13.03
C GLN A 251 -6.39 7.84 -14.52
N MET A 252 -6.37 9.04 -15.11
CA MET A 252 -6.19 9.20 -16.55
C MET A 252 -5.52 10.51 -16.94
N GLY A 253 -4.97 10.55 -18.15
CA GLY A 253 -4.16 11.65 -18.68
C GLY A 253 -2.96 11.11 -19.46
N ASP A 254 -1.97 11.96 -19.74
CA ASP A 254 -0.92 11.65 -20.69
C ASP A 254 0.02 10.51 -20.26
N CYS A 255 0.64 9.86 -21.24
CA CYS A 255 1.76 8.96 -20.95
C CYS A 255 2.92 9.77 -20.36
N ALA A 256 3.56 10.59 -21.18
CA ALA A 256 4.43 11.68 -20.75
C ALA A 256 3.75 12.99 -21.15
N GLU A 257 3.51 13.84 -20.16
CA GLU A 257 2.93 15.16 -20.33
C GLU A 257 3.92 16.06 -21.10
N PRO A 258 3.49 16.92 -22.04
CA PRO A 258 4.31 18.02 -22.56
C PRO A 258 4.53 19.08 -21.48
N ILE A 259 5.73 19.67 -21.38
CA ILE A 259 6.02 20.69 -20.34
C ILE A 259 5.51 22.10 -20.69
N ASP A 260 5.10 22.30 -21.94
CA ASP A 260 4.73 23.60 -22.52
C ASP A 260 3.25 23.68 -22.95
N LEU A 261 2.38 22.91 -22.29
CA LEU A 261 0.92 22.99 -22.52
C LEU A 261 0.41 24.42 -22.27
N ASP A 262 -0.32 24.96 -23.25
CA ASP A 262 -1.05 26.21 -23.11
C ASP A 262 -2.35 26.03 -22.30
N GLU A 263 -3.00 27.15 -21.97
CA GLU A 263 -4.22 27.17 -21.17
C GLU A 263 -5.36 26.30 -21.74
N LYS A 264 -5.49 26.23 -23.07
CA LYS A 264 -6.53 25.44 -23.74
C LYS A 264 -6.19 23.96 -23.73
N ALA A 265 -4.90 23.62 -23.87
CA ALA A 265 -4.43 22.25 -23.85
C ALA A 265 -4.52 21.62 -22.46
N ILE A 266 -4.40 22.42 -21.39
CA ILE A 266 -4.67 22.03 -20.00
C ILE A 266 -6.19 21.88 -19.79
N GLU A 267 -7.00 22.87 -20.15
CA GLU A 267 -8.47 22.84 -20.05
C GLU A 267 -9.06 21.61 -20.76
N ALA A 268 -8.63 21.33 -21.99
CA ALA A 268 -9.08 20.17 -22.76
C ALA A 268 -8.74 18.83 -22.10
N ARG A 269 -7.63 18.75 -21.35
CA ARG A 269 -7.25 17.55 -20.59
C ARG A 269 -8.11 17.40 -19.34
N LEU A 270 -8.25 18.47 -18.55
CA LEU A 270 -9.09 18.46 -17.34
C LEU A 270 -10.55 18.15 -17.68
N GLY A 271 -11.12 18.82 -18.68
CA GLY A 271 -12.48 18.57 -19.16
C GLY A 271 -12.69 17.17 -19.73
N ALA A 272 -11.70 16.57 -20.40
CA ALA A 272 -11.79 15.19 -20.86
C ALA A 272 -11.76 14.16 -19.70
N ILE A 273 -11.00 14.44 -18.63
CA ILE A 273 -10.97 13.62 -17.42
C ILE A 273 -12.31 13.73 -16.69
N ASP A 274 -12.81 14.95 -16.52
CA ASP A 274 -14.08 15.22 -15.84
C ASP A 274 -15.29 14.63 -16.58
N LEU A 275 -15.32 14.75 -17.92
CA LEU A 275 -16.34 14.10 -18.76
C LEU A 275 -16.40 12.58 -18.56
N MET A 276 -15.25 11.92 -18.39
CA MET A 276 -15.19 10.48 -18.14
C MET A 276 -15.59 10.12 -16.71
N ARG A 277 -15.27 10.98 -15.72
CA ARG A 277 -15.74 10.88 -14.33
C ARG A 277 -17.26 10.96 -14.27
N GLU A 278 -17.85 11.99 -14.86
CA GLU A 278 -19.30 12.20 -14.90
C GLU A 278 -20.02 11.07 -15.60
N ARG A 279 -19.48 10.59 -16.72
CA ARG A 279 -20.04 9.44 -17.43
C ARG A 279 -20.07 8.18 -16.58
N LEU A 280 -18.99 7.87 -15.87
CA LEU A 280 -18.95 6.70 -14.99
C LEU A 280 -19.93 6.85 -13.82
N ALA A 281 -19.97 8.04 -13.20
CA ALA A 281 -20.88 8.35 -12.10
C ALA A 281 -22.35 8.25 -12.52
N ALA A 282 -22.72 8.87 -13.64
CA ALA A 282 -24.09 8.85 -14.17
C ALA A 282 -24.55 7.46 -14.62
N THR A 283 -23.63 6.62 -15.08
CA THR A 283 -23.95 5.24 -15.53
C THR A 283 -24.12 4.27 -14.36
N THR A 284 -23.33 4.44 -13.29
CA THR A 284 -23.31 3.52 -12.13
C THR A 284 -24.15 3.99 -10.95
N GLY A 285 -24.49 5.30 -10.89
CA GLY A 285 -25.06 5.95 -9.72
C GLY A 285 -24.08 6.13 -8.55
N GLN A 286 -22.80 5.81 -8.74
CA GLN A 286 -21.79 5.82 -7.68
C GLN A 286 -20.94 7.11 -7.69
N ARG A 287 -20.35 7.45 -6.54
CA ARG A 287 -19.32 8.49 -6.44
C ARG A 287 -18.08 8.05 -7.22
N VAL A 288 -17.47 8.98 -7.98
CA VAL A 288 -16.24 8.73 -8.73
C VAL A 288 -15.21 9.80 -8.41
N VAL A 289 -14.06 9.40 -7.85
CA VAL A 289 -12.89 10.28 -7.64
C VAL A 289 -11.98 10.20 -8.87
N ALA A 290 -11.57 11.35 -9.40
CA ALA A 290 -10.67 11.41 -10.55
C ALA A 290 -9.24 11.81 -10.15
N LEU A 291 -8.24 11.09 -10.66
CA LEU A 291 -6.83 11.37 -10.53
C LEU A 291 -6.26 11.75 -11.92
N ALA A 292 -5.94 13.02 -12.12
CA ALA A 292 -5.34 13.50 -13.35
C ALA A 292 -3.85 13.13 -13.42
N ARG A 293 -3.41 12.54 -14.53
CA ARG A 293 -1.98 12.39 -14.86
C ARG A 293 -1.47 13.68 -15.51
N LEU A 294 -1.41 14.75 -14.73
CA LEU A 294 -1.24 16.13 -15.19
C LEU A 294 -0.58 17.00 -14.09
N GLY A 295 0.16 18.04 -14.48
CA GLY A 295 0.82 18.96 -13.55
C GLY A 295 2.10 18.40 -12.93
N GLY A 296 2.68 17.35 -13.51
CA GLY A 296 3.83 16.67 -12.92
C GLY A 296 4.39 15.50 -13.72
N GLN A 297 3.73 15.07 -14.80
CA GLN A 297 4.00 13.77 -15.42
C GLN A 297 5.16 13.79 -16.45
N TRP A 298 6.16 14.63 -16.19
CA TRP A 298 7.31 14.95 -17.05
C TRP A 298 8.57 14.10 -16.81
N ALA A 299 8.50 13.03 -16.01
CA ALA A 299 9.62 12.11 -15.76
C ALA A 299 9.26 10.68 -16.19
N LYS A 300 10.20 9.96 -16.84
CA LYS A 300 9.98 8.62 -17.39
C LYS A 300 11.11 7.62 -17.09
N PRO A 301 10.82 6.45 -16.51
CA PRO A 301 11.81 5.40 -16.35
C PRO A 301 12.07 4.71 -17.70
N ARG A 302 13.32 4.38 -18.01
CA ARG A 302 13.70 3.74 -19.28
C ARG A 302 14.44 2.42 -19.03
N SER A 303 14.15 1.41 -19.87
CA SER A 303 14.80 0.10 -19.82
C SER A 303 16.23 0.11 -20.36
N CYS A 304 16.50 0.94 -21.36
CA CYS A 304 17.84 1.19 -21.90
C CYS A 304 18.21 2.67 -21.64
N PRO A 305 19.43 2.98 -21.14
CA PRO A 305 19.88 4.36 -20.92
C PRO A 305 20.29 5.10 -22.20
N VAL A 306 20.43 4.38 -23.32
CA VAL A 306 20.85 4.89 -24.64
C VAL A 306 19.80 4.46 -25.67
N GLU A 307 19.53 5.31 -26.65
CA GLU A 307 18.81 4.93 -27.87
C GLU A 307 19.59 5.36 -29.12
N TYR A 308 19.35 4.69 -30.24
CA TYR A 308 20.00 4.99 -31.51
C TYR A 308 19.01 5.73 -32.41
N VAL A 309 19.37 6.94 -32.85
CA VAL A 309 18.59 7.74 -33.78
C VAL A 309 19.50 8.01 -34.99
N ASP A 310 19.04 7.65 -36.19
CA ASP A 310 19.80 7.77 -37.44
C ASP A 310 21.23 7.18 -37.39
N GLY A 311 21.41 6.14 -36.57
CA GLY A 311 22.69 5.47 -36.33
C GLY A 311 23.55 6.08 -35.21
N GLU A 312 23.23 7.28 -34.71
CA GLU A 312 23.93 7.91 -33.59
C GLU A 312 23.41 7.42 -32.24
N ALA A 313 24.32 7.03 -31.34
CA ALA A 313 24.01 6.70 -29.96
C ALA A 313 23.77 7.97 -29.12
N LEU A 314 22.55 8.15 -28.62
CA LEU A 314 22.13 9.30 -27.80
C LEU A 314 21.67 8.85 -26.42
N PRO A 315 21.85 9.69 -25.37
CA PRO A 315 21.15 9.49 -24.10
C PRO A 315 19.65 9.44 -24.33
N VAL A 316 19.02 8.46 -23.71
CA VAL A 316 17.59 8.19 -23.86
C VAL A 316 16.74 9.36 -23.37
N TYR A 317 15.62 9.65 -24.02
CA TYR A 317 14.65 10.63 -23.51
C TYR A 317 14.02 10.13 -22.21
N ARG A 318 14.07 10.96 -21.15
CA ARG A 318 13.61 10.63 -19.79
C ARG A 318 12.44 11.50 -19.33
N GLY A 319 11.77 12.18 -20.27
CA GLY A 319 10.73 13.15 -19.98
C GLY A 319 11.29 14.55 -19.78
N ASP A 320 10.46 15.55 -20.02
CA ASP A 320 10.85 16.97 -20.10
C ASP A 320 11.35 17.57 -18.77
N LEU A 321 11.13 16.92 -17.62
CA LEU A 321 11.74 17.32 -16.34
C LEU A 321 13.26 17.05 -16.32
N VAL A 322 13.73 16.12 -17.18
CA VAL A 322 15.11 15.68 -17.24
C VAL A 322 15.82 16.23 -18.47
N ASN A 323 15.36 15.88 -19.67
CA ASN A 323 15.98 16.26 -20.94
C ASN A 323 14.91 16.47 -22.02
N GLY A 324 15.27 17.11 -23.14
CA GLY A 324 14.33 17.36 -24.25
C GLY A 324 14.20 16.17 -25.20
N ILE A 325 13.07 16.07 -25.90
CA ILE A 325 12.80 14.97 -26.85
C ILE A 325 13.70 14.98 -28.11
N GLY A 326 14.18 16.16 -28.52
CA GLY A 326 14.92 16.39 -29.77
C GLY A 326 16.10 15.42 -29.98
N SER A 327 16.30 14.98 -31.22
CA SER A 327 17.25 13.93 -31.63
C SER A 327 18.71 14.41 -31.75
N ASN A 328 19.20 15.17 -30.76
CA ASN A 328 20.60 15.63 -30.74
C ASN A 328 21.19 15.62 -29.32
N LYS A 329 22.52 15.52 -29.24
CA LYS A 329 23.28 15.44 -27.97
C LYS A 329 22.96 16.59 -26.99
N THR A 330 22.73 17.81 -27.48
CA THR A 330 22.42 18.97 -26.64
C THR A 330 21.04 18.83 -25.99
N ALA A 331 20.01 18.51 -26.78
CA ALA A 331 18.66 18.28 -26.29
C ALA A 331 18.58 17.09 -25.31
N ARG A 332 19.38 16.04 -25.55
CA ARG A 332 19.42 14.83 -24.70
C ARG A 332 20.25 14.97 -23.43
N ARG A 333 21.00 16.05 -23.23
CA ARG A 333 21.70 16.32 -21.97
C ARG A 333 20.68 16.63 -20.86
N PRO A 334 20.78 16.00 -19.67
CA PRO A 334 20.00 16.42 -18.53
C PRO A 334 20.28 17.88 -18.15
N ASP A 335 19.23 18.65 -17.88
CA ASP A 335 19.33 20.09 -17.58
C ASP A 335 18.56 20.44 -16.29
N PRO A 336 19.22 20.90 -15.21
CA PRO A 336 18.55 21.19 -13.94
C PRO A 336 17.56 22.35 -14.00
N ASP A 337 17.59 23.21 -15.01
CA ASP A 337 16.65 24.34 -15.13
C ASP A 337 15.23 23.87 -15.47
N ARG A 338 15.10 22.68 -16.06
CA ARG A 338 13.83 21.98 -16.31
C ARG A 338 13.04 21.70 -15.03
N LEU A 339 13.71 21.58 -13.88
CA LEU A 339 13.03 21.40 -12.59
C LEU A 339 12.23 22.65 -12.19
N VAL A 340 12.74 23.85 -12.48
CA VAL A 340 12.05 25.11 -12.19
C VAL A 340 10.95 25.36 -13.22
N ALA A 341 11.21 25.08 -14.50
CA ALA A 341 10.20 25.20 -15.54
C ALA A 341 9.00 24.25 -15.32
N GLY A 342 9.27 23.00 -14.87
CA GLY A 342 8.23 22.04 -14.52
C GLY A 342 7.35 22.51 -13.36
N HIS A 343 7.95 23.04 -12.29
CA HIS A 343 7.19 23.64 -11.18
C HIS A 343 6.32 24.83 -11.61
N GLN A 344 6.84 25.71 -12.48
CA GLN A 344 6.07 26.83 -13.05
C GLN A 344 4.93 26.38 -13.98
N GLN A 345 5.06 25.23 -14.65
CA GLN A 345 3.97 24.61 -15.40
C GLN A 345 2.94 23.97 -14.44
N ALA A 346 3.41 23.28 -13.40
CA ALA A 346 2.57 22.63 -12.39
C ALA A 346 1.65 23.62 -11.68
N LEU A 347 2.17 24.79 -11.28
CA LEU A 347 1.37 25.88 -10.70
C LEU A 347 0.26 26.36 -11.65
N ARG A 348 0.53 26.50 -12.96
CA ARG A 348 -0.47 26.89 -13.96
C ARG A 348 -1.54 25.81 -14.14
N VAL A 349 -1.15 24.53 -14.16
CA VAL A 349 -2.09 23.41 -14.16
C VAL A 349 -2.98 23.43 -12.90
N SER A 350 -2.40 23.61 -11.72
CA SER A 350 -3.19 23.60 -10.47
C SER A 350 -4.14 24.79 -10.32
N GLN A 351 -3.77 25.96 -10.88
CA GLN A 351 -4.67 27.11 -10.94
C GLN A 351 -5.92 26.82 -11.78
N GLN A 352 -5.79 26.05 -12.87
CA GLN A 352 -6.92 25.63 -13.68
C GLN A 352 -7.68 24.45 -13.08
N SER A 353 -7.00 23.47 -12.46
CA SER A 353 -7.69 22.32 -11.85
C SER A 353 -8.59 22.71 -10.67
N ALA A 354 -8.42 23.90 -10.10
CA ALA A 354 -9.35 24.48 -9.13
C ALA A 354 -10.79 24.66 -9.66
N GLN A 355 -11.00 24.65 -10.97
CA GLN A 355 -12.33 24.65 -11.61
C GLN A 355 -12.99 23.25 -11.62
N TYR A 356 -12.22 22.19 -11.32
CA TYR A 356 -12.61 20.79 -11.38
C TYR A 356 -12.38 20.11 -10.01
N PRO A 357 -13.19 20.39 -8.99
CA PRO A 357 -12.89 20.04 -7.59
C PRO A 357 -12.79 18.53 -7.29
N GLU A 358 -13.37 17.67 -8.12
CA GLU A 358 -13.26 16.20 -8.02
C GLU A 358 -12.09 15.61 -8.83
N VAL A 359 -11.23 16.46 -9.43
CA VAL A 359 -10.09 16.08 -10.27
C VAL A 359 -8.77 16.45 -9.59
N HIS A 360 -8.05 15.45 -9.08
CA HIS A 360 -6.83 15.62 -8.30
C HIS A 360 -5.57 15.29 -9.10
N LEU A 361 -4.60 16.22 -9.16
CA LEU A 361 -3.30 16.00 -9.81
C LEU A 361 -2.51 14.81 -9.23
N SER A 362 -1.84 14.04 -10.09
CA SER A 362 -1.04 12.86 -9.75
C SER A 362 0.07 12.53 -10.79
N HIS A 363 1.21 12.01 -10.33
CA HIS A 363 2.31 11.55 -11.22
C HIS A 363 3.20 10.47 -10.59
N GLU A 364 4.04 9.82 -11.41
CA GLU A 364 5.09 8.92 -10.94
C GLU A 364 6.16 9.72 -10.17
N ALA A 365 6.39 9.40 -8.89
CA ALA A 365 7.40 10.07 -8.05
C ALA A 365 8.83 9.64 -8.41
N LEU A 366 9.25 9.91 -9.64
CA LEU A 366 10.47 9.36 -10.21
C LEU A 366 11.71 10.20 -9.88
N HIS A 367 11.61 11.53 -9.96
CA HIS A 367 12.75 12.44 -9.81
C HIS A 367 12.88 12.90 -8.36
N LEU A 368 13.51 12.07 -7.52
CA LEU A 368 13.46 12.21 -6.05
C LEU A 368 14.01 13.54 -5.53
N ASP A 369 14.97 14.14 -6.22
CA ASP A 369 15.48 15.47 -5.84
C ASP A 369 14.42 16.57 -6.05
N TYR A 370 13.52 16.42 -7.04
CA TYR A 370 12.39 17.35 -7.29
C TYR A 370 11.28 17.13 -6.27
N GLU A 371 10.84 15.88 -6.08
CA GLU A 371 9.79 15.54 -5.10
C GLU A 371 10.19 15.97 -3.68
N CYS A 372 11.44 15.70 -3.28
CA CYS A 372 11.93 16.11 -1.96
C CYS A 372 12.07 17.63 -1.80
N ALA A 373 12.35 18.38 -2.89
CA ALA A 373 12.35 19.84 -2.85
C ALA A 373 10.92 20.40 -2.74
N LEU A 374 9.90 19.65 -3.17
CA LEU A 374 8.48 19.95 -3.02
C LEU A 374 7.83 19.11 -1.92
N THR A 375 8.57 18.78 -0.86
CA THR A 375 8.03 18.21 0.39
C THR A 375 7.94 19.29 1.46
N ARG A 376 6.91 19.24 2.32
CA ARG A 376 6.66 20.17 3.43
C ARG A 376 6.33 19.38 4.70
N ASP A 377 6.82 19.86 5.85
CA ASP A 377 6.38 19.39 7.16
C ASP A 377 5.24 20.29 7.67
N THR A 378 4.06 19.71 7.94
CA THR A 378 2.80 20.45 8.13
C THR A 378 1.95 19.86 9.25
N SER A 379 0.80 20.47 9.55
CA SER A 379 -0.18 19.92 10.50
C SER A 379 -0.81 18.58 10.04
N GLU A 380 -0.81 18.30 8.74
CA GLU A 380 -1.23 17.01 8.16
C GLU A 380 -0.07 15.99 8.14
N GLY A 381 1.04 16.29 8.81
CA GLY A 381 2.30 15.55 8.71
C GLY A 381 3.19 16.02 7.56
N ARG A 382 4.15 15.17 7.19
CA ARG A 382 5.07 15.39 6.07
C ARG A 382 4.36 15.09 4.75
N MET A 383 4.19 16.08 3.88
CA MET A 383 3.42 15.95 2.65
C MET A 383 4.25 16.37 1.44
N ALA A 384 4.18 15.61 0.35
CA ALA A 384 4.59 16.10 -0.95
C ALA A 384 3.51 17.07 -1.47
N THR A 385 3.92 18.26 -1.87
CA THR A 385 3.07 19.31 -2.42
C THR A 385 3.24 19.47 -3.93
N SER A 386 3.95 18.53 -4.58
CA SER A 386 4.07 18.42 -6.04
C SER A 386 2.79 17.90 -6.72
N ALA A 387 2.00 17.07 -6.03
CA ALA A 387 0.72 16.53 -6.48
C ALA A 387 -0.08 15.95 -5.31
N HIS A 388 -1.38 15.69 -5.49
CA HIS A 388 -2.25 15.16 -4.43
C HIS A 388 -1.90 13.69 -4.09
N SER A 389 -1.65 12.89 -5.13
CA SER A 389 -1.26 11.49 -5.04
C SER A 389 -0.05 11.21 -5.92
N LEU A 390 0.83 10.32 -5.46
CA LEU A 390 2.06 9.93 -6.14
C LEU A 390 2.10 8.42 -6.31
N TRP A 391 2.83 7.88 -7.30
CA TRP A 391 2.97 6.42 -7.43
C TRP A 391 4.40 5.90 -7.60
N LEU A 392 4.61 4.67 -7.15
CA LEU A 392 5.77 3.82 -7.44
C LEU A 392 5.61 3.16 -8.80
N GLY A 393 6.54 3.43 -9.72
CA GLY A 393 6.66 2.71 -10.97
C GLY A 393 7.18 1.28 -10.77
N ALA A 394 6.85 0.37 -11.68
CA ALA A 394 7.26 -1.04 -11.60
C ALA A 394 8.81 -1.23 -11.61
N ARG A 395 9.58 -0.21 -12.01
CA ARG A 395 11.05 -0.21 -12.05
C ARG A 395 11.70 0.46 -10.83
N THR A 396 10.89 0.97 -9.90
CA THR A 396 11.31 1.73 -8.71
C THR A 396 10.61 1.27 -7.43
N GLY A 397 9.55 0.44 -7.51
CA GLY A 397 8.91 -0.20 -6.36
C GLY A 397 9.69 -1.36 -5.75
N ASN A 398 10.97 -1.17 -5.43
CA ASN A 398 11.74 -2.08 -4.58
C ASN A 398 11.74 -1.52 -3.14
N PRO A 399 11.24 -2.26 -2.12
CA PRO A 399 11.19 -1.76 -0.72
C PRO A 399 12.58 -1.34 -0.18
N ASP A 400 13.65 -2.00 -0.64
CA ASP A 400 15.00 -1.74 -0.18
C ASP A 400 15.65 -0.51 -0.87
N GLU A 401 14.90 0.22 -1.71
CA GLU A 401 15.40 1.34 -2.51
C GLU A 401 14.80 2.71 -2.14
N ALA A 402 15.42 3.75 -2.67
CA ALA A 402 15.16 5.14 -2.31
C ALA A 402 13.72 5.60 -2.56
N HIS A 403 13.07 5.12 -3.63
CA HIS A 403 11.71 5.51 -3.99
C HIS A 403 10.67 5.04 -2.97
N ALA A 404 10.75 3.77 -2.54
CA ALA A 404 9.87 3.26 -1.50
C ALA A 404 10.11 3.97 -0.17
N ALA A 405 11.39 4.18 0.20
CA ALA A 405 11.76 4.88 1.43
C ALA A 405 11.33 6.36 1.45
N TYR A 406 11.36 7.05 0.31
CA TYR A 406 10.83 8.41 0.19
C TYR A 406 9.31 8.45 0.39
N LEU A 407 8.56 7.57 -0.29
CA LEU A 407 7.10 7.57 -0.24
C LEU A 407 6.53 7.04 1.09
N ALA A 408 7.25 6.16 1.79
CA ALA A 408 6.93 5.79 3.17
C ALA A 408 6.96 7.00 4.11
N GLY A 409 7.82 7.99 3.84
CA GLY A 409 8.01 9.18 4.65
C GLY A 409 7.09 10.37 4.33
N ILE A 410 6.09 10.22 3.46
CA ILE A 410 5.07 11.25 3.19
C ILE A 410 3.66 10.74 3.49
N GLY A 411 2.69 11.62 3.76
CA GLY A 411 1.30 11.28 4.08
C GLY A 411 0.31 11.25 2.90
N ASN A 412 0.77 11.52 1.67
CA ASN A 412 -0.08 11.47 0.45
C ASN A 412 -0.66 10.06 0.19
N ALA A 413 -1.72 9.96 -0.61
CA ALA A 413 -2.19 8.67 -1.11
C ALA A 413 -1.20 8.11 -2.14
N ILE A 414 -0.82 6.84 -2.02
CA ILE A 414 0.28 6.21 -2.80
C ILE A 414 -0.26 5.14 -3.77
N GLY A 415 0.01 5.31 -5.06
CA GLY A 415 -0.16 4.25 -6.05
C GLY A 415 1.03 3.30 -6.10
N ILE A 416 0.81 2.01 -6.35
CA ILE A 416 1.87 1.01 -6.57
C ILE A 416 1.61 0.27 -7.88
N LYS A 417 2.50 0.37 -8.87
CA LYS A 417 2.39 -0.38 -10.13
C LYS A 417 2.78 -1.85 -9.91
N VAL A 418 1.78 -2.73 -9.97
CA VAL A 418 1.93 -4.18 -9.80
C VAL A 418 2.04 -4.85 -11.18
N GLY A 419 3.22 -5.36 -11.53
CA GLY A 419 3.48 -6.08 -12.77
C GLY A 419 3.28 -7.59 -12.66
N ALA A 420 3.27 -8.29 -13.81
CA ALA A 420 3.23 -9.76 -13.87
C ALA A 420 4.48 -10.45 -13.29
N ASP A 421 5.53 -9.67 -13.01
CA ASP A 421 6.79 -10.02 -12.35
C ASP A 421 6.83 -9.60 -10.86
N MET A 422 5.70 -9.19 -10.29
CA MET A 422 5.59 -8.96 -8.85
C MET A 422 5.46 -10.29 -8.11
N GLU A 423 6.33 -10.50 -7.12
CA GLU A 423 6.20 -11.61 -6.18
C GLU A 423 5.33 -11.20 -4.98
N PRO A 424 4.45 -12.08 -4.46
CA PRO A 424 3.49 -11.71 -3.42
C PRO A 424 4.16 -11.23 -2.12
N GLU A 425 5.24 -11.87 -1.68
CA GLU A 425 5.95 -11.56 -0.45
C GLU A 425 6.66 -10.20 -0.55
N ARG A 426 7.14 -9.86 -1.76
CA ARG A 426 7.73 -8.54 -2.04
C ARG A 426 6.67 -7.44 -2.02
N LEU A 427 5.46 -7.73 -2.50
CA LEU A 427 4.34 -6.78 -2.43
C LEU A 427 3.90 -6.55 -0.99
N VAL A 428 3.74 -7.61 -0.19
CA VAL A 428 3.39 -7.48 1.24
C VAL A 428 4.46 -6.68 2.00
N ARG A 429 5.76 -6.99 1.85
CA ARG A 429 6.85 -6.16 2.41
C ARG A 429 6.78 -4.67 2.02
N LEU A 430 6.28 -4.37 0.82
CA LEU A 430 6.13 -3.00 0.33
C LEU A 430 4.88 -2.33 0.90
N LEU A 431 3.81 -3.07 1.15
CA LEU A 431 2.62 -2.61 1.87
C LEU A 431 2.94 -2.31 3.34
N ASP A 432 3.54 -3.26 4.06
CA ASP A 432 3.96 -3.10 5.46
C ASP A 432 4.88 -1.88 5.67
N MET A 433 5.64 -1.50 4.64
CA MET A 433 6.54 -0.35 4.66
C MET A 433 5.84 0.99 4.33
N LEU A 434 4.82 0.99 3.47
CA LEU A 434 4.14 2.20 3.00
C LEU A 434 2.86 2.53 3.78
N ASP A 435 2.27 1.52 4.41
CA ASP A 435 1.00 1.55 5.15
C ASP A 435 1.06 0.70 6.44
N PRO A 436 2.06 0.95 7.34
CA PRO A 436 2.27 0.13 8.54
C PRO A 436 1.08 0.12 9.51
N ASP A 437 0.25 1.16 9.46
CA ASP A 437 -0.92 1.34 10.33
C ASP A 437 -2.23 0.87 9.66
N HIS A 438 -2.16 0.27 8.45
CA HIS A 438 -3.31 -0.24 7.68
C HIS A 438 -4.40 0.84 7.49
N GLU A 439 -4.01 2.01 7.00
CA GLU A 439 -4.90 3.16 6.81
C GLU A 439 -5.72 3.05 5.51
N ALA A 440 -7.04 2.90 5.62
CA ALA A 440 -7.91 2.92 4.45
C ALA A 440 -7.69 4.21 3.61
N GLY A 441 -7.60 4.05 2.29
CA GLY A 441 -7.33 5.16 1.36
C GLY A 441 -5.86 5.57 1.23
N ARG A 442 -4.93 4.92 1.96
CA ARG A 442 -3.48 5.13 1.84
C ARG A 442 -2.91 4.54 0.56
N ILE A 443 -3.25 3.29 0.22
CA ILE A 443 -2.66 2.56 -0.92
C ILE A 443 -3.67 2.27 -2.04
N MET A 444 -3.23 2.51 -3.28
CA MET A 444 -3.87 2.03 -4.50
C MET A 444 -2.95 1.04 -5.24
N LEU A 445 -3.37 -0.21 -5.37
CA LEU A 445 -2.65 -1.22 -6.16
C LEU A 445 -3.08 -1.18 -7.62
N VAL A 446 -2.13 -0.86 -8.50
CA VAL A 446 -2.38 -0.63 -9.93
C VAL A 446 -1.85 -1.80 -10.75
N CYS A 447 -2.72 -2.75 -11.04
CA CYS A 447 -2.41 -4.00 -11.73
C CYS A 447 -2.20 -3.78 -13.23
N ARG A 448 -1.04 -4.20 -13.76
CA ARG A 448 -0.64 -4.08 -15.18
C ARG A 448 0.01 -5.36 -15.68
N MET A 449 -0.75 -6.45 -15.65
CA MET A 449 -0.26 -7.81 -15.89
C MET A 449 -0.13 -8.12 -17.40
N GLY A 450 -0.98 -7.52 -18.22
CA GLY A 450 -1.26 -7.95 -19.59
C GLY A 450 -2.32 -9.05 -19.61
N ALA A 451 -3.24 -9.01 -20.58
CA ALA A 451 -4.32 -10.00 -20.75
C ALA A 451 -3.84 -11.46 -20.85
N ARG A 452 -2.56 -11.67 -21.23
CA ARG A 452 -1.94 -13.00 -21.33
C ARG A 452 -1.46 -13.58 -19.99
N ASN A 453 -1.37 -12.74 -18.96
CA ASN A 453 -0.77 -13.08 -17.67
C ASN A 453 -1.72 -12.85 -16.49
N VAL A 454 -2.68 -11.93 -16.59
CA VAL A 454 -3.60 -11.54 -15.50
C VAL A 454 -4.22 -12.75 -14.79
N MET A 455 -4.79 -13.70 -15.55
CA MET A 455 -5.35 -14.97 -15.04
C MET A 455 -4.35 -15.90 -14.32
N LYS A 456 -3.04 -15.70 -14.50
CA LYS A 456 -1.97 -16.51 -13.88
C LYS A 456 -1.35 -15.83 -12.66
N THR A 457 -1.29 -14.50 -12.66
CA THR A 457 -0.50 -13.71 -11.71
C THR A 457 -1.36 -13.01 -10.67
N LEU A 458 -2.50 -12.43 -11.07
CA LEU A 458 -3.35 -11.68 -10.14
C LEU A 458 -3.96 -12.53 -9.00
N PRO A 459 -4.39 -13.80 -9.19
CA PRO A 459 -5.02 -14.56 -8.11
C PRO A 459 -4.11 -14.74 -6.88
N ARG A 460 -2.83 -15.06 -7.09
CA ARG A 460 -1.83 -15.22 -6.00
C ARG A 460 -1.43 -13.90 -5.33
N ILE A 461 -1.52 -12.79 -6.08
CA ILE A 461 -1.28 -11.44 -5.58
C ILE A 461 -2.46 -10.98 -4.70
N ALA A 462 -3.69 -11.12 -5.18
CA ALA A 462 -4.90 -10.78 -4.44
C ALA A 462 -5.02 -11.60 -3.14
N ASP A 463 -4.76 -12.92 -3.21
CA ASP A 463 -4.73 -13.83 -2.05
C ASP A 463 -3.71 -13.41 -0.98
N ALA A 464 -2.49 -13.01 -1.36
CA ALA A 464 -1.50 -12.53 -0.40
C ALA A 464 -1.87 -11.18 0.23
N VAL A 465 -2.42 -10.25 -0.56
CA VAL A 465 -2.92 -8.97 -0.04
C VAL A 465 -4.13 -9.18 0.88
N CYS A 466 -5.00 -10.15 0.57
CA CYS A 466 -6.13 -10.55 1.42
C CYS A 466 -5.64 -11.03 2.79
N ARG A 467 -4.67 -11.96 2.80
CA ARG A 467 -4.05 -12.46 4.05
C ARG A 467 -3.32 -11.38 4.83
N SER A 468 -2.71 -10.41 4.15
CA SER A 468 -1.99 -9.31 4.81
C SER A 468 -2.91 -8.32 5.51
N GLY A 469 -4.21 -8.27 5.17
CA GLY A 469 -5.18 -7.40 5.84
C GLY A 469 -5.03 -5.89 5.54
N HIS A 470 -4.21 -5.52 4.55
CA HIS A 470 -4.06 -4.12 4.11
C HIS A 470 -5.33 -3.64 3.36
N PRO A 471 -5.94 -2.51 3.74
CA PRO A 471 -7.20 -2.01 3.17
C PRO A 471 -7.01 -1.26 1.84
N VAL A 472 -6.28 -1.88 0.91
CA VAL A 472 -5.96 -1.31 -0.40
C VAL A 472 -7.20 -1.09 -1.27
N LEU A 473 -7.06 -0.16 -2.22
CA LEU A 473 -7.94 0.02 -3.38
C LEU A 473 -7.29 -0.59 -4.63
N TRP A 474 -8.04 -1.27 -5.50
CA TRP A 474 -7.51 -1.90 -6.71
C TRP A 474 -7.86 -1.13 -7.98
N LEU A 475 -6.85 -0.79 -8.78
CA LEU A 475 -7.01 -0.19 -10.11
C LEU A 475 -6.46 -1.13 -11.20
N CYS A 476 -7.13 -1.21 -12.35
CA CYS A 476 -6.60 -1.88 -13.53
C CYS A 476 -5.89 -0.88 -14.46
N ASP A 477 -4.61 -1.12 -14.76
CA ASP A 477 -3.84 -0.51 -15.84
C ASP A 477 -3.71 -1.53 -16.98
N PRO A 478 -4.74 -1.63 -17.85
CA PRO A 478 -4.73 -2.58 -18.96
C PRO A 478 -3.73 -2.19 -20.06
N MET A 479 -3.10 -1.01 -19.96
CA MET A 479 -2.37 -0.42 -21.07
C MET A 479 -0.93 -0.86 -21.09
N HIS A 480 -0.22 -0.72 -19.97
CA HIS A 480 1.22 -0.99 -19.92
C HIS A 480 1.55 -2.48 -20.01
N GLY A 481 0.62 -3.38 -19.67
CA GLY A 481 0.77 -4.82 -19.82
C GLY A 481 0.65 -5.30 -21.27
N ASN A 482 -0.11 -4.58 -22.10
CA ASN A 482 -0.49 -4.99 -23.47
C ASN A 482 0.23 -4.21 -24.58
N THR A 483 1.33 -3.49 -24.26
CA THR A 483 2.14 -2.78 -25.25
C THR A 483 2.91 -3.75 -26.16
N ARG A 484 2.75 -3.62 -27.48
CA ARG A 484 3.48 -4.37 -28.52
C ARG A 484 4.04 -3.44 -29.60
N LYS A 485 4.84 -3.97 -30.52
CA LYS A 485 5.25 -3.27 -31.74
C LYS A 485 4.43 -3.74 -32.95
N SER A 486 3.96 -2.81 -33.77
CA SER A 486 3.29 -3.08 -35.05
C SER A 486 3.65 -1.96 -36.04
N GLY A 487 4.09 -2.32 -37.25
CA GLY A 487 4.53 -1.34 -38.26
C GLY A 487 5.74 -0.48 -37.84
N GLY A 488 6.57 -0.96 -36.91
CA GLY A 488 7.72 -0.23 -36.34
C GLY A 488 7.39 0.61 -35.11
N LEU A 489 6.13 1.06 -34.96
CA LEU A 489 5.64 1.84 -33.82
C LEU A 489 5.18 0.95 -32.66
N LYS A 490 5.11 1.52 -31.46
CA LYS A 490 4.43 0.88 -30.32
C LYS A 490 2.92 1.07 -30.45
N THR A 491 2.13 0.05 -30.17
CA THR A 491 0.66 0.14 -30.10
C THR A 491 0.11 -0.80 -29.03
N ARG A 492 -1.17 -0.64 -28.67
CA ARG A 492 -1.95 -1.48 -27.76
C ARG A 492 -3.25 -1.88 -28.46
N ALA A 493 -3.86 -3.03 -28.13
CA ALA A 493 -5.13 -3.46 -28.72
C ALA A 493 -6.29 -3.17 -27.77
N MET A 494 -7.37 -2.58 -28.26
CA MET A 494 -8.60 -2.43 -27.48
C MET A 494 -9.12 -3.78 -26.98
N SER A 495 -9.10 -4.81 -27.83
CA SER A 495 -9.45 -6.18 -27.43
C SER A 495 -8.62 -6.74 -26.26
N ASP A 496 -7.28 -6.58 -26.30
CA ASP A 496 -6.41 -7.02 -25.19
C ASP A 496 -6.68 -6.18 -23.93
N MET A 497 -6.85 -4.86 -24.07
CA MET A 497 -7.06 -3.95 -22.94
C MET A 497 -8.41 -4.18 -22.23
N LEU A 498 -9.48 -4.36 -23.00
CA LEU A 498 -10.81 -4.66 -22.46
C LEU A 498 -10.86 -6.05 -21.80
N ALA A 499 -10.16 -7.04 -22.37
CA ALA A 499 -10.02 -8.36 -21.74
C ALA A 499 -9.30 -8.29 -20.39
N GLU A 500 -8.22 -7.50 -20.26
CA GLU A 500 -7.54 -7.36 -18.96
C GLU A 500 -8.40 -6.64 -17.90
N ILE A 501 -9.25 -5.69 -18.29
CA ILE A 501 -10.23 -5.08 -17.35
C ILE A 501 -11.21 -6.16 -16.85
N GLN A 502 -11.80 -6.94 -17.77
CA GLN A 502 -12.75 -8.01 -17.46
C GLN A 502 -12.14 -9.06 -16.53
N ASP A 503 -11.01 -9.64 -16.92
CA ASP A 503 -10.31 -10.68 -16.15
C ASP A 503 -9.91 -10.16 -14.76
N CYS A 504 -9.44 -8.91 -14.66
CA CYS A 504 -9.07 -8.31 -13.38
C CYS A 504 -10.26 -8.21 -12.42
N ALA A 505 -11.42 -7.75 -12.91
CA ALA A 505 -12.65 -7.68 -12.11
C ALA A 505 -13.15 -9.07 -11.69
N GLU A 506 -13.13 -10.05 -12.59
CA GLU A 506 -13.54 -11.43 -12.29
C GLU A 506 -12.66 -12.09 -11.22
N ILE A 507 -11.33 -11.94 -11.31
CA ILE A 507 -10.37 -12.49 -10.34
C ILE A 507 -10.53 -11.84 -8.97
N LEU A 508 -10.64 -10.51 -8.92
CA LEU A 508 -10.81 -9.79 -7.65
C LEU A 508 -12.13 -10.21 -6.99
N ARG A 509 -13.24 -10.26 -7.74
CA ARG A 509 -14.53 -10.73 -7.23
C ARG A 509 -14.46 -12.18 -6.71
N ALA A 510 -13.73 -13.07 -7.38
CA ALA A 510 -13.48 -14.44 -6.92
C ALA A 510 -12.62 -14.56 -5.65
N THR A 511 -11.83 -13.52 -5.32
CA THR A 511 -11.01 -13.44 -4.10
C THR A 511 -11.66 -12.56 -3.01
N SER A 512 -12.96 -12.29 -3.12
CA SER A 512 -13.72 -11.40 -2.22
C SER A 512 -13.17 -9.96 -2.13
N MET A 513 -12.48 -9.53 -3.19
CA MET A 513 -12.03 -8.17 -3.42
C MET A 513 -12.88 -7.50 -4.51
N ARG A 514 -12.72 -6.19 -4.68
CA ARG A 514 -13.40 -5.39 -5.71
C ARG A 514 -12.35 -4.74 -6.61
N LEU A 515 -12.66 -4.58 -7.90
CA LEU A 515 -11.96 -3.65 -8.76
C LEU A 515 -12.55 -2.26 -8.52
N ASP A 516 -11.79 -1.36 -7.90
CA ASP A 516 -12.25 -0.02 -7.52
C ASP A 516 -12.10 1.00 -8.66
N GLY A 517 -11.39 0.67 -9.75
CA GLY A 517 -11.22 1.64 -10.82
C GLY A 517 -10.22 1.28 -11.93
N LEU A 518 -9.93 2.29 -12.76
CA LEU A 518 -9.01 2.18 -13.91
C LEU A 518 -7.86 3.19 -13.83
N HIS A 519 -6.71 2.82 -14.37
CA HIS A 519 -5.57 3.70 -14.61
C HIS A 519 -5.19 3.66 -16.11
N LEU A 520 -5.56 4.70 -16.84
CA LEU A 520 -5.43 4.80 -18.30
C LEU A 520 -4.39 5.86 -18.71
N GLU A 521 -3.86 5.71 -19.92
CA GLU A 521 -3.09 6.74 -20.64
C GLU A 521 -3.95 7.23 -21.81
N THR A 522 -4.38 8.48 -21.76
CA THR A 522 -5.49 9.03 -22.57
C THR A 522 -5.14 10.42 -23.06
N THR A 523 -5.75 10.85 -24.17
CA THR A 523 -5.53 12.18 -24.72
C THR A 523 -6.84 12.74 -25.32
N PRO A 524 -7.15 14.04 -25.14
CA PRO A 524 -8.31 14.67 -25.80
C PRO A 524 -8.14 14.86 -27.31
N GLU A 525 -6.90 14.85 -27.80
CA GLU A 525 -6.56 14.97 -29.22
C GLU A 525 -7.01 13.74 -30.04
N GLN A 526 -7.33 13.98 -31.31
CA GLN A 526 -7.70 12.91 -32.25
C GLN A 526 -6.44 12.15 -32.69
N VAL A 527 -6.22 10.96 -32.12
CA VAL A 527 -5.03 10.13 -32.32
C VAL A 527 -5.39 8.68 -32.65
N ASP A 528 -4.55 8.04 -33.48
CA ASP A 528 -4.64 6.64 -33.92
C ASP A 528 -3.48 5.78 -33.36
N GLU A 529 -3.13 6.01 -32.09
CA GLU A 529 -2.00 5.39 -31.40
C GLU A 529 -2.29 3.94 -30.94
N CYS A 530 -3.52 3.69 -30.49
CA CYS A 530 -4.04 2.37 -30.15
C CYS A 530 -4.96 1.83 -31.26
N VAL A 531 -4.99 0.51 -31.44
CA VAL A 531 -5.73 -0.18 -32.50
C VAL A 531 -6.78 -1.13 -31.94
N GLU A 532 -7.74 -1.57 -32.74
CA GLU A 532 -8.80 -2.48 -32.26
C GLU A 532 -8.28 -3.88 -31.84
N THR A 533 -7.46 -4.50 -32.69
CA THR A 533 -7.07 -5.92 -32.56
C THR A 533 -5.55 -6.11 -32.57
N PRO A 534 -5.03 -7.26 -32.11
CA PRO A 534 -3.58 -7.50 -32.05
C PRO A 534 -2.88 -7.39 -33.41
N SER A 535 -3.58 -7.72 -34.50
CA SER A 535 -3.11 -7.64 -35.89
C SER A 535 -3.17 -6.23 -36.50
N GLY A 536 -3.81 -5.27 -35.82
CA GLY A 536 -3.90 -3.88 -36.28
C GLY A 536 -2.54 -3.18 -36.35
N ARG A 537 -2.48 -2.13 -37.18
CA ARG A 537 -1.34 -1.20 -37.30
C ARG A 537 -1.79 0.20 -36.90
N PRO A 538 -1.04 0.93 -36.04
CA PRO A 538 -1.40 2.30 -35.68
C PRO A 538 -1.30 3.23 -36.89
N GLY A 539 -2.01 4.35 -36.83
CA GLY A 539 -1.89 5.42 -37.83
C GLY A 539 -0.49 6.03 -37.80
N LEU A 540 0.09 6.33 -38.97
CA LEU A 540 1.31 7.16 -39.07
C LEU A 540 0.97 8.65 -38.92
N VAL A 541 -0.21 9.05 -39.39
CA VAL A 541 -0.81 10.35 -39.12
C VAL A 541 -1.53 10.26 -37.78
N GLY A 542 -1.37 11.27 -36.91
CA GLY A 542 -2.00 11.30 -35.59
C GLY A 542 -1.24 10.58 -34.47
N TYR A 543 -0.11 9.92 -34.73
CA TYR A 543 0.75 9.37 -33.68
C TYR A 543 1.60 10.51 -33.07
N THR A 544 1.22 11.01 -31.90
CA THR A 544 1.83 12.21 -31.29
C THR A 544 2.43 11.98 -29.90
N SER A 545 2.20 10.81 -29.29
CA SER A 545 2.76 10.48 -27.98
C SER A 545 4.29 10.50 -27.95
N LEU A 546 4.82 11.14 -26.92
CA LEU A 546 6.24 11.26 -26.61
C LEU A 546 6.85 9.93 -26.09
N CYS A 547 6.05 8.91 -25.75
CA CYS A 547 6.56 7.69 -25.10
C CYS A 547 5.81 6.37 -25.42
N ASP A 548 4.57 6.21 -24.92
CA ASP A 548 3.72 5.02 -25.12
C ASP A 548 2.33 5.45 -25.67
N PRO A 549 1.69 4.59 -26.49
CA PRO A 549 0.46 4.93 -27.23
C PRO A 549 -0.76 5.13 -26.32
N ARG A 550 -1.43 6.27 -26.44
CA ARG A 550 -2.59 6.67 -25.61
C ARG A 550 -3.91 6.24 -26.26
N LEU A 551 -4.97 6.21 -25.46
CA LEU A 551 -6.34 6.13 -25.95
C LEU A 551 -6.81 7.50 -26.41
N ASN A 552 -7.53 7.57 -27.53
CA ASN A 552 -8.38 8.73 -27.85
C ASN A 552 -9.68 8.69 -27.02
N LEU A 553 -10.54 9.71 -27.17
CA LEU A 553 -11.78 9.84 -26.38
C LEU A 553 -12.77 8.67 -26.56
N ASP A 554 -12.98 8.19 -27.80
CA ASP A 554 -13.90 7.07 -28.07
C ASP A 554 -13.38 5.74 -27.52
N GLN A 555 -12.06 5.52 -27.58
CA GLN A 555 -11.40 4.37 -26.98
C GLN A 555 -11.45 4.43 -25.45
N THR A 556 -11.21 5.61 -24.86
CA THR A 556 -11.33 5.85 -23.42
C THR A 556 -12.75 5.55 -22.94
N ARG A 557 -13.77 6.05 -23.65
CA ARG A 557 -15.19 5.81 -23.35
C ARG A 557 -15.51 4.32 -23.25
N ARG A 558 -14.96 3.48 -24.13
CA ARG A 558 -15.20 2.02 -24.10
C ARG A 558 -14.64 1.34 -22.85
N CYS A 559 -13.49 1.79 -22.35
CA CYS A 559 -12.94 1.31 -21.07
C CYS A 559 -13.83 1.74 -19.89
N ILE A 560 -14.32 2.98 -19.91
CA ILE A 560 -15.24 3.53 -18.89
C ILE A 560 -16.59 2.79 -18.90
N ASP A 561 -17.18 2.56 -20.07
CA ASP A 561 -18.45 1.84 -20.24
C ASP A 561 -18.34 0.39 -19.76
N LEU A 562 -17.20 -0.27 -20.03
CA LEU A 562 -16.92 -1.60 -19.49
C LEU A 562 -16.79 -1.58 -17.95
N MET A 563 -16.03 -0.64 -17.39
CA MET A 563 -15.90 -0.49 -15.94
C MET A 563 -17.26 -0.25 -15.27
N ALA A 564 -18.13 0.55 -15.88
CA ALA A 564 -19.47 0.79 -15.40
C ALA A 564 -20.31 -0.50 -15.33
N SER A 565 -20.25 -1.35 -16.37
CA SER A 565 -20.92 -2.66 -16.40
C SER A 565 -20.35 -3.70 -15.42
N LEU A 566 -19.17 -3.44 -14.85
CA LEU A 566 -18.50 -4.32 -13.89
C LEU A 566 -18.68 -3.86 -12.43
N ALA A 567 -19.24 -2.67 -12.21
CA ALA A 567 -19.41 -2.04 -10.90
C ALA A 567 -20.68 -2.49 -10.15
N GLU A 568 -21.43 -3.46 -10.71
CA GLU A 568 -22.49 -4.25 -10.05
C GLU A 568 -21.91 -5.30 -9.07
#